data_AF-A0A9P5NDW4-F1
#
_entry.id   AF-A0A9P5NDW4-F1
#
_cell.length_a   1.000
_cell.length_b   1.000
_cell.length_c   1.000
_cell.angle_alpha   90.00
_cell.angle_beta   90.00
_cell.angle_gamma   90.00
#
_symmetry.space_group_name_H-M   'P 1'
#
loop_
_entity.id
_entity.type
_entity.pdbx_description
1 polymer ?
#
loop_
_entity_poly.entity_id
_entity_poly.type
_entity_poly.pdbx_seq_one_letter_code
_entity_poly.pdbx_strand_id
1 'polypeptide(L)'
;MLPTLAHEQVMNMKNMLDHEVDHPQLHDHLVNAFGPNYNKAEIKKTVDRLAGGAFDIGSTNAPNTGEYAGVAAKTSSNARTARVGITEAFHKLTPEAQAGALLHEASHAIALTKDYFGPDAHNHIDSLKSENGKTEGTKSGYAHTDLDHLKQHASDVMHKNADSYRVFGHTATHGLAKPLPPIEVKPQHPCHSKSDGKDCSLQ
;
A
#
# COMPACT_ATOMS: atom_id res chain seq x y z
N MET A 1 20.28 -0.31 5.39
CA MET A 1 19.91 -1.37 4.41
C MET A 1 18.40 -1.43 4.20
N LEU A 2 17.72 -0.29 3.96
CA LEU A 2 16.27 -0.25 3.75
C LEU A 2 15.85 -0.26 2.26
N PRO A 3 16.57 0.42 1.34
CA PRO A 3 16.23 0.36 -0.08
C PRO A 3 16.30 -1.05 -0.68
N THR A 4 17.07 -1.95 -0.06
CA THR A 4 17.30 -3.31 -0.56
C THR A 4 16.07 -4.20 -0.41
N LEU A 5 15.31 -4.10 0.69
CA LEU A 5 14.15 -4.97 0.94
C LEU A 5 12.97 -4.63 0.03
N ALA A 6 12.69 -3.34 -0.20
CA ALA A 6 11.63 -2.95 -1.13
C ALA A 6 11.96 -3.39 -2.57
N HIS A 7 13.21 -3.24 -2.99
CA HIS A 7 13.67 -3.71 -4.28
C HIS A 7 13.58 -5.24 -4.40
N GLU A 8 14.00 -5.98 -3.37
CA GLU A 8 13.87 -7.43 -3.30
C GLU A 8 12.40 -7.87 -3.47
N GLN A 9 11.45 -7.23 -2.76
CA GLN A 9 10.03 -7.52 -2.93
C GLN A 9 9.56 -7.32 -4.37
N VAL A 10 9.99 -6.25 -5.03
CA VAL A 10 9.68 -5.98 -6.45
C VAL A 10 10.25 -7.06 -7.36
N MET A 11 11.51 -7.45 -7.14
CA MET A 11 12.15 -8.48 -7.94
C MET A 11 11.51 -9.85 -7.74
N ASN A 12 11.05 -10.18 -6.53
CA ASN A 12 10.30 -11.40 -6.28
C ASN A 12 8.94 -11.39 -6.99
N MET A 13 8.19 -10.29 -6.94
CA MET A 13 6.95 -10.15 -7.73
C MET A 13 7.21 -10.36 -9.22
N LYS A 14 8.26 -9.73 -9.74
CA LYS A 14 8.65 -9.83 -11.14
C LYS A 14 9.01 -11.27 -11.52
N ASN A 15 9.83 -11.93 -10.70
CA ASN A 15 10.21 -13.32 -10.89
C ASN A 15 8.99 -14.23 -10.98
N MET A 16 8.02 -14.06 -10.06
CA MET A 16 6.77 -14.84 -10.10
C MET A 16 5.96 -14.62 -11.38
N LEU A 17 5.92 -13.39 -11.89
CA LEU A 17 5.17 -13.04 -13.10
C LEU A 17 5.88 -13.47 -14.41
N ASP A 18 7.21 -13.46 -14.44
CA ASP A 18 8.00 -13.84 -15.61
C ASP A 18 8.18 -15.37 -15.73
N HIS A 19 8.13 -16.08 -14.61
CA HIS A 19 8.37 -17.51 -14.51
C HIS A 19 7.14 -18.27 -13.99
N GLU A 20 5.95 -17.95 -14.48
CA GLU A 20 4.67 -18.50 -13.99
C GLU A 20 4.63 -20.03 -13.91
N VAL A 21 5.27 -20.74 -14.85
CA VAL A 21 5.35 -22.21 -14.85
C VAL A 21 6.09 -22.75 -13.62
N ASP A 22 7.05 -21.99 -13.10
CA ASP A 22 7.84 -22.33 -11.91
C ASP A 22 7.16 -21.88 -10.61
N HIS A 23 6.04 -21.16 -10.72
CA HIS A 23 5.29 -20.58 -9.60
C HIS A 23 3.81 -20.97 -9.65
N PRO A 24 3.46 -22.25 -9.39
CA PRO A 24 2.08 -22.71 -9.45
C PRO A 24 1.13 -21.96 -8.50
N GLN A 25 1.66 -21.38 -7.41
CA GLN A 25 0.93 -20.55 -6.48
C GLN A 25 0.70 -19.09 -6.94
N LEU A 26 1.23 -18.66 -8.10
CA LEU A 26 1.10 -17.26 -8.57
C LEU A 26 -0.35 -16.79 -8.55
N HIS A 27 -1.28 -17.66 -8.96
CA HIS A 27 -2.71 -17.34 -8.93
C HIS A 27 -3.17 -16.93 -7.53
N ASP A 28 -2.83 -17.71 -6.50
CA ASP A 28 -3.24 -17.45 -5.12
C ASP A 28 -2.66 -16.14 -4.58
N HIS A 29 -1.41 -15.80 -4.94
CA HIS A 29 -0.81 -14.52 -4.59
C HIS A 29 -1.56 -13.34 -5.21
N LEU A 30 -1.92 -13.47 -6.49
CA LEU A 30 -2.65 -12.43 -7.22
C LEU A 30 -4.08 -12.30 -6.70
N VAL A 31 -4.78 -13.41 -6.39
CA VAL A 31 -6.10 -13.36 -5.76
C VAL A 31 -6.05 -12.73 -4.38
N ASN A 32 -5.05 -13.08 -3.56
CA ASN A 32 -4.88 -12.51 -2.23
C ASN A 32 -4.69 -10.98 -2.27
N ALA A 33 -3.93 -10.48 -3.26
CA ALA A 33 -3.60 -9.07 -3.40
C ALA A 33 -4.66 -8.24 -4.15
N PHE A 34 -5.23 -8.79 -5.23
CA PHE A 34 -6.05 -8.06 -6.20
C PHE A 34 -7.47 -8.62 -6.35
N GLY A 35 -7.80 -9.75 -5.71
CA GLY A 35 -9.10 -10.41 -5.83
C GLY A 35 -9.23 -11.30 -7.06
N PRO A 36 -10.35 -12.05 -7.21
CA PRO A 36 -10.45 -13.18 -8.15
C PRO A 36 -10.40 -12.79 -9.63
N ASN A 37 -10.85 -11.59 -10.01
CA ASN A 37 -10.88 -11.13 -11.41
C ASN A 37 -9.74 -10.17 -11.76
N TYR A 38 -8.56 -10.36 -11.16
CA TYR A 38 -7.42 -9.47 -11.34
C TYR A 38 -6.99 -9.33 -12.81
N ASN A 39 -6.51 -8.15 -13.19
CA ASN A 39 -5.93 -7.90 -14.51
C ASN A 39 -4.42 -8.20 -14.51
N LYS A 40 -4.04 -9.45 -14.80
CA LYS A 40 -2.63 -9.90 -14.77
C LYS A 40 -1.71 -9.07 -15.66
N ALA A 41 -2.18 -8.68 -16.85
CA ALA A 41 -1.37 -7.95 -17.83
C ALA A 41 -1.00 -6.54 -17.32
N GLU A 42 -1.96 -5.80 -16.76
CA GLU A 42 -1.69 -4.48 -16.19
C GLU A 42 -0.87 -4.58 -14.88
N ILE A 43 -1.10 -5.61 -14.05
CA ILE A 43 -0.25 -5.87 -12.88
C ILE A 43 1.21 -6.10 -13.30
N LYS A 44 1.44 -6.96 -14.30
CA LYS A 44 2.79 -7.23 -14.81
C LYS A 44 3.47 -5.98 -15.32
N LYS A 45 2.76 -5.16 -16.09
CA LYS A 45 3.27 -3.89 -16.61
C LYS A 45 3.66 -2.92 -15.49
N THR A 46 2.90 -2.84 -14.41
CA THR A 46 3.27 -2.03 -13.24
C THR A 46 4.50 -2.61 -12.53
N VAL A 47 4.55 -3.92 -12.31
CA VAL A 47 5.72 -4.57 -11.68
C VAL A 47 6.99 -4.41 -12.51
N ASP A 48 6.91 -4.53 -13.84
CA ASP A 48 8.05 -4.29 -14.73
C ASP A 48 8.56 -2.84 -14.62
N ARG A 49 7.65 -1.86 -14.51
CA ARG A 49 8.02 -0.45 -14.29
C ARG A 49 8.63 -0.22 -12.91
N LEU A 50 8.12 -0.87 -11.86
CA LEU A 50 8.71 -0.81 -10.52
C LEU A 50 10.12 -1.40 -10.50
N ALA A 51 10.34 -2.51 -11.22
CA ALA A 51 11.63 -3.20 -11.25
C ALA A 51 12.71 -2.43 -12.00
N GLY A 52 12.35 -1.77 -13.12
CA GLY A 52 13.27 -0.94 -13.90
C GLY A 52 13.27 0.54 -13.53
N GLY A 53 12.37 0.96 -12.65
CA GLY A 53 12.13 2.36 -12.31
C GLY A 53 12.99 2.84 -11.15
N ALA A 54 13.22 4.15 -11.13
CA ALA A 54 13.67 4.87 -9.96
C ALA A 54 12.60 5.89 -9.58
N PHE A 55 12.41 6.13 -8.28
CA PHE A 55 11.56 7.19 -7.78
C PHE A 55 12.34 8.07 -6.80
N ASP A 56 11.99 9.35 -6.74
CA ASP A 56 12.71 10.34 -5.95
C ASP A 56 12.16 10.36 -4.51
N ILE A 57 13.06 10.22 -3.52
CA ILE A 57 12.73 10.44 -2.11
C ILE A 57 13.04 11.90 -1.81
N GLY A 58 12.00 12.74 -1.88
CA GLY A 58 12.15 14.19 -1.75
C GLY A 58 12.50 14.65 -0.33
N SER A 59 12.01 13.96 0.70
CA SER A 59 12.36 14.21 2.09
C SER A 59 12.32 12.93 2.90
N THR A 60 13.34 12.72 3.75
CA THR A 60 13.40 11.61 4.69
C THR A 60 12.82 11.93 6.06
N ASN A 61 12.43 13.19 6.29
CA ASN A 61 11.85 13.70 7.53
C ASN A 61 10.80 14.76 7.22
N ALA A 62 9.81 14.38 6.40
CA ALA A 62 8.70 15.24 6.07
C ALA A 62 7.90 15.59 7.34
N PRO A 63 7.53 16.86 7.57
CA PRO A 63 6.77 17.27 8.73
C PRO A 63 5.50 16.44 8.87
N ASN A 64 5.33 15.83 10.05
CA ASN A 64 4.20 14.99 10.39
C ASN A 64 3.17 15.82 11.17
N THR A 65 2.61 16.86 10.52
CA THR A 65 1.69 17.82 11.16
C THR A 65 0.34 17.85 10.46
N GLY A 66 -0.73 18.08 11.23
CA GLY A 66 -2.08 18.24 10.68
C GLY A 66 -2.66 16.92 10.18
N GLU A 67 -3.22 16.95 8.97
CA GLU A 67 -3.88 15.80 8.33
C GLU A 67 -2.97 14.58 8.10
N TYR A 68 -1.65 14.77 8.16
CA TYR A 68 -0.68 13.70 7.94
C TYR A 68 -0.20 13.03 9.23
N ALA A 69 -0.71 13.44 10.40
CA ALA A 69 -0.33 12.88 11.69
C ALA A 69 -0.44 11.34 11.71
N GLY A 70 0.70 10.67 11.79
CA GLY A 70 0.78 9.19 11.86
C GLY A 70 0.90 8.49 10.51
N VAL A 71 0.89 9.22 9.40
CA VAL A 71 1.13 8.68 8.04
C VAL A 71 2.61 8.34 7.89
N ALA A 72 2.96 7.13 7.46
CA ALA A 72 4.35 6.69 7.32
C ALA A 72 5.07 7.40 6.16
N ALA A 73 4.47 7.41 4.99
CA ALA A 73 5.02 8.07 3.82
C ALA A 73 3.89 8.67 2.97
N LYS A 74 4.25 9.55 2.04
CA LYS A 74 3.30 10.16 1.10
C LYS A 74 3.95 10.46 -0.23
N THR A 75 3.19 10.36 -1.30
CA THR A 75 3.62 10.71 -2.65
C THR A 75 2.74 11.80 -3.22
N SER A 76 3.35 12.82 -3.84
CA SER A 76 2.59 13.80 -4.60
C SER A 76 1.99 13.16 -5.87
N SER A 77 0.73 13.44 -6.15
CA SER A 77 -0.05 12.77 -7.21
C SER A 77 0.39 13.11 -8.65
N ASN A 78 1.40 13.97 -8.82
CA ASN A 78 1.88 14.39 -10.13
C ASN A 78 2.97 13.43 -10.62
N ALA A 79 2.63 12.60 -11.60
CA ALA A 79 3.54 11.62 -12.22
C ALA A 79 4.93 12.17 -12.59
N ARG A 80 5.03 13.44 -12.98
CA ARG A 80 6.29 14.06 -13.45
C ARG A 80 7.16 14.60 -12.34
N THR A 81 6.58 14.84 -11.17
CA THR A 81 7.26 15.44 -10.01
C THR A 81 6.98 14.64 -8.73
N ALA A 82 6.58 13.38 -8.88
CA ALA A 82 6.21 12.51 -7.78
C ALA A 82 7.44 12.33 -6.91
N ARG A 83 7.32 12.77 -5.66
CA ARG A 83 8.36 12.64 -4.64
C ARG A 83 7.76 11.97 -3.43
N VAL A 84 8.45 10.94 -2.95
CA VAL A 84 8.09 10.26 -1.70
C VAL A 84 8.64 11.08 -0.55
N GLY A 85 7.74 11.53 0.32
CA GLY A 85 8.07 12.11 1.62
C GLY A 85 7.92 11.05 2.70
N ILE A 86 9.02 10.74 3.39
CA ILE A 86 9.06 9.82 4.52
C ILE A 86 8.91 10.64 5.80
N THR A 87 8.00 10.25 6.69
CA THR A 87 7.77 10.95 7.96
C THR A 87 8.51 10.26 9.11
N GLU A 88 8.43 10.84 10.32
CA GLU A 88 8.90 10.20 11.55
C GLU A 88 8.23 8.82 11.80
N ALA A 89 6.97 8.65 11.41
CA ALA A 89 6.22 7.41 11.66
C ALA A 89 6.84 6.22 10.90
N PHE A 90 7.36 6.45 9.69
CA PHE A 90 8.04 5.42 8.92
C PHE A 90 9.25 4.85 9.65
N HIS A 91 10.04 5.69 10.30
CA HIS A 91 11.26 5.25 11.01
C HIS A 91 10.96 4.37 12.23
N LYS A 92 9.70 4.36 12.68
CA LYS A 92 9.21 3.51 13.79
C LYS A 92 8.68 2.15 13.31
N LEU A 93 8.52 1.97 12.01
CA LEU A 93 8.07 0.70 11.41
C LEU A 93 9.19 -0.34 11.41
N THR A 94 8.81 -1.62 11.35
CA THR A 94 9.78 -2.70 11.09
C THR A 94 10.35 -2.56 9.68
N PRO A 95 11.56 -3.08 9.38
CA PRO A 95 12.13 -3.03 8.03
C PRO A 95 11.19 -3.59 6.95
N GLU A 96 10.41 -4.61 7.30
CA GLU A 96 9.40 -5.24 6.42
C GLU A 96 8.21 -4.30 6.14
N ALA A 97 7.68 -3.63 7.18
CA ALA A 97 6.64 -2.62 7.01
C ALA A 97 7.15 -1.39 6.25
N GLN A 98 8.40 -0.98 6.46
CA GLN A 98 9.06 0.07 5.70
C GLN A 98 9.17 -0.29 4.22
N ALA A 99 9.57 -1.52 3.90
CA ALA A 99 9.62 -2.00 2.52
C ALA A 99 8.23 -1.97 1.85
N GLY A 100 7.21 -2.45 2.56
CA GLY A 100 5.82 -2.42 2.07
C GLY A 100 5.30 -0.99 1.85
N ALA A 101 5.61 -0.06 2.77
CA ALA A 101 5.24 1.34 2.62
C ALA A 101 5.97 1.99 1.44
N LEU A 102 7.26 1.75 1.24
CA LEU A 102 7.98 2.25 0.06
C LEU A 102 7.40 1.69 -1.24
N LEU A 103 7.00 0.41 -1.26
CA LEU A 103 6.39 -0.21 -2.43
C LEU A 103 5.02 0.41 -2.76
N HIS A 104 4.20 0.64 -1.74
CA HIS A 104 2.93 1.37 -1.85
C HIS A 104 3.16 2.74 -2.51
N GLU A 105 4.06 3.56 -1.97
CA GLU A 105 4.37 4.89 -2.49
C GLU A 105 4.99 4.87 -3.90
N ALA A 106 5.89 3.93 -4.16
CA ALA A 106 6.50 3.75 -5.48
C ALA A 106 5.45 3.47 -6.56
N SER A 107 4.41 2.70 -6.21
CA SER A 107 3.31 2.41 -7.14
C SER A 107 2.53 3.67 -7.52
N HIS A 108 2.34 4.62 -6.61
CA HIS A 108 1.74 5.92 -6.93
C HIS A 108 2.60 6.68 -7.92
N ALA A 109 3.90 6.78 -7.65
CA ALA A 109 4.83 7.55 -8.47
C ALA A 109 4.94 7.01 -9.90
N ILE A 110 4.99 5.69 -10.06
CA ILE A 110 5.36 5.02 -11.31
C ILE A 110 4.14 4.57 -12.13
N ALA A 111 3.04 4.21 -11.47
CA ALA A 111 1.86 3.64 -12.10
C ALA A 111 0.56 4.40 -11.81
N LEU A 112 0.63 5.51 -11.07
CA LEU A 112 -0.54 6.35 -10.73
C LEU A 112 -1.65 5.56 -10.07
N THR A 113 -1.25 4.58 -9.24
CA THR A 113 -2.18 3.90 -8.35
C THR A 113 -2.83 4.89 -7.38
N LYS A 114 -3.87 4.46 -6.69
CA LYS A 114 -4.66 5.27 -5.75
C LYS A 114 -4.98 4.49 -4.48
N ASP A 115 -5.31 5.24 -3.45
CA ASP A 115 -5.67 4.69 -2.14
C ASP A 115 -7.16 4.52 -1.94
N TYR A 116 -7.98 5.18 -2.74
CA TYR A 116 -9.41 5.26 -2.48
C TYR A 116 -10.23 4.90 -3.71
N PHE A 117 -11.42 4.39 -3.47
CA PHE A 117 -12.41 3.97 -4.45
C PHE A 117 -13.68 4.78 -4.25
N GLY A 118 -14.33 5.23 -5.32
CA GLY A 118 -15.47 6.13 -5.20
C GLY A 118 -15.85 6.81 -6.50
N PRO A 119 -16.96 7.55 -6.50
CA PRO A 119 -17.56 8.11 -7.71
C PRO A 119 -16.80 9.29 -8.33
N ASP A 120 -15.91 9.95 -7.57
CA ASP A 120 -15.04 10.99 -8.11
C ASP A 120 -13.75 10.39 -8.69
N ALA A 121 -13.79 10.08 -9.98
CA ALA A 121 -12.69 9.46 -10.72
C ALA A 121 -11.38 10.29 -10.76
N HIS A 122 -11.37 11.56 -10.32
CA HIS A 122 -10.14 12.35 -10.27
C HIS A 122 -9.20 11.89 -9.16
N ASN A 123 -9.76 11.53 -8.01
CA ASN A 123 -9.01 11.11 -6.82
C ASN A 123 -9.24 9.64 -6.45
N HIS A 124 -10.24 9.02 -7.04
CA HIS A 124 -10.64 7.65 -6.73
C HIS A 124 -10.53 6.72 -7.94
N ILE A 125 -10.45 5.43 -7.66
CA ILE A 125 -10.71 4.40 -8.64
C ILE A 125 -12.23 4.25 -8.79
N ASP A 126 -12.72 4.52 -10.00
CA ASP A 126 -14.12 4.35 -10.36
C ASP A 126 -14.41 2.88 -10.65
N SER A 127 -15.01 2.17 -9.70
CA SER A 127 -15.32 0.74 -9.89
C SER A 127 -16.39 0.15 -8.99
N LEU A 128 -16.86 0.86 -7.96
CA LEU A 128 -17.96 0.38 -7.14
C LEU A 128 -19.29 0.65 -7.86
N LYS A 129 -19.52 -0.11 -8.93
CA LYS A 129 -20.86 -0.26 -9.49
C LYS A 129 -21.69 -1.00 -8.46
N SER A 130 -22.58 -0.27 -7.81
CA SER A 130 -23.55 -0.87 -6.92
C SER A 130 -24.38 -1.92 -7.63
N GLU A 131 -24.47 -3.11 -7.02
CA GLU A 131 -25.32 -4.21 -7.50
C GLU A 131 -26.80 -3.81 -7.62
N ASN A 132 -27.21 -2.71 -6.97
CA ASN A 132 -28.59 -2.20 -6.98
C ASN A 132 -28.72 -0.79 -7.59
N GLY A 133 -27.72 -0.33 -8.34
CA GLY A 133 -27.72 1.02 -8.95
C GLY A 133 -27.57 2.18 -7.96
N LYS A 134 -27.29 1.91 -6.67
CA LYS A 134 -26.99 2.91 -5.64
C LYS A 134 -25.49 3.05 -5.41
N THR A 135 -24.83 3.99 -6.06
CA THR A 135 -23.40 4.28 -5.89
C THR A 135 -22.96 4.12 -4.43
N GLU A 136 -22.03 3.19 -4.17
CA GLU A 136 -21.44 3.07 -2.84
C GLU A 136 -20.62 4.33 -2.53
N GLY A 137 -20.56 4.70 -1.25
CA GLY A 137 -19.70 5.80 -0.80
C GLY A 137 -18.22 5.50 -1.03
N THR A 138 -17.37 6.48 -0.75
CA THR A 138 -15.91 6.30 -0.84
C THR A 138 -15.45 5.19 0.10
N LYS A 139 -14.62 4.28 -0.43
CA LYS A 139 -13.98 3.19 0.32
C LYS A 139 -12.47 3.33 0.32
N SER A 140 -11.85 2.89 1.39
CA SER A 140 -10.41 2.88 1.56
C SER A 140 -9.79 1.59 1.04
N GLY A 141 -8.85 1.72 0.13
CA GLY A 141 -8.05 0.64 -0.42
C GLY A 141 -6.86 0.23 0.44
N TYR A 142 -6.78 0.66 1.70
CA TYR A 142 -5.75 0.16 2.63
C TYR A 142 -6.11 -1.23 3.18
N ALA A 143 -5.11 -2.10 3.33
CA ALA A 143 -5.24 -3.51 3.70
C ALA A 143 -5.93 -3.77 5.05
N HIS A 144 -5.91 -2.80 5.96
CA HIS A 144 -6.55 -2.90 7.28
C HIS A 144 -7.98 -2.31 7.31
N THR A 145 -8.52 -1.90 6.16
CA THR A 145 -9.82 -1.23 6.03
C THR A 145 -10.75 -2.00 5.08
N ASP A 146 -11.09 -1.47 3.90
CA ASP A 146 -12.06 -2.06 2.97
C ASP A 146 -11.42 -2.95 1.88
N LEU A 147 -10.11 -3.26 1.95
CA LEU A 147 -9.42 -3.98 0.87
C LEU A 147 -10.07 -5.32 0.52
N ASP A 148 -10.52 -6.10 1.51
CA ASP A 148 -11.19 -7.38 1.26
C ASP A 148 -12.53 -7.22 0.53
N HIS A 149 -13.32 -6.20 0.90
CA HIS A 149 -14.55 -5.82 0.18
C HIS A 149 -14.22 -5.44 -1.27
N LEU A 150 -13.20 -4.60 -1.45
CA LEU A 150 -12.80 -4.11 -2.77
C LEU A 150 -12.30 -5.24 -3.67
N LYS A 151 -11.55 -6.22 -3.14
CA LYS A 151 -11.15 -7.41 -3.90
C LYS A 151 -12.36 -8.20 -4.41
N GLN A 152 -13.43 -8.29 -3.61
CA GLN A 152 -14.64 -9.03 -4.00
C GLN A 152 -15.46 -8.27 -5.07
N HIS A 153 -15.57 -6.95 -4.94
CA HIS A 153 -16.51 -6.15 -5.75
C HIS A 153 -15.86 -5.31 -6.86
N ALA A 154 -14.53 -5.18 -6.87
CA ALA A 154 -13.77 -4.33 -7.80
C ALA A 154 -12.46 -4.99 -8.30
N SER A 155 -12.36 -6.33 -8.25
CA SER A 155 -11.11 -7.05 -8.58
C SER A 155 -10.52 -6.73 -9.96
N ASP A 156 -11.35 -6.42 -10.94
CA ASP A 156 -10.94 -6.08 -12.31
C ASP A 156 -10.08 -4.81 -12.37
N VAL A 157 -10.26 -3.88 -11.42
CA VAL A 157 -9.51 -2.63 -11.33
C VAL A 157 -8.53 -2.55 -10.16
N MET A 158 -8.41 -3.59 -9.33
CA MET A 158 -7.50 -3.56 -8.16
C MET A 158 -6.04 -3.36 -8.54
N HIS A 159 -5.66 -3.61 -9.79
CA HIS A 159 -4.34 -3.25 -10.33
C HIS A 159 -4.04 -1.74 -10.27
N LYS A 160 -5.04 -0.89 -9.98
CA LYS A 160 -4.90 0.55 -9.74
C LYS A 160 -4.77 0.90 -8.26
N ASN A 161 -4.93 -0.04 -7.33
CA ASN A 161 -4.78 0.23 -5.90
C ASN A 161 -3.32 0.06 -5.46
N ALA A 162 -2.81 1.00 -4.66
CA ALA A 162 -1.42 0.98 -4.21
C ALA A 162 -1.15 -0.15 -3.20
N ASP A 163 -2.07 -0.37 -2.26
CA ASP A 163 -1.88 -1.36 -1.19
C ASP A 163 -1.95 -2.81 -1.69
N SER A 164 -2.65 -3.08 -2.80
CA SER A 164 -2.58 -4.36 -3.49
C SER A 164 -1.15 -4.74 -3.90
N TYR A 165 -0.34 -3.79 -4.36
CA TYR A 165 1.07 -4.08 -4.69
C TYR A 165 1.91 -4.34 -3.43
N ARG A 166 1.63 -3.65 -2.33
CA ARG A 166 2.25 -3.96 -1.03
C ARG A 166 1.91 -5.38 -0.60
N VAL A 167 0.65 -5.80 -0.70
CA VAL A 167 0.22 -7.18 -0.36
C VAL A 167 0.90 -8.20 -1.28
N PHE A 168 0.98 -7.93 -2.58
CA PHE A 168 1.64 -8.83 -3.52
C PHE A 168 3.15 -8.94 -3.26
N GLY A 169 3.85 -7.82 -3.06
CA GLY A 169 5.29 -7.80 -2.77
C GLY A 169 5.64 -8.54 -1.47
N HIS A 170 4.82 -8.35 -0.44
CA HIS A 170 4.95 -9.08 0.82
C HIS A 170 4.78 -10.58 0.62
N THR A 171 3.66 -11.02 0.03
CA THR A 171 3.40 -12.45 -0.10
C THR A 171 4.35 -13.13 -1.09
N ALA A 172 4.78 -12.45 -2.16
CA ALA A 172 5.78 -12.97 -3.09
C ALA A 172 7.13 -13.25 -2.42
N THR A 173 7.45 -12.52 -1.34
CA THR A 173 8.73 -12.65 -0.62
C THR A 173 8.63 -13.58 0.59
N HIS A 174 7.51 -13.54 1.30
CA HIS A 174 7.36 -14.21 2.60
C HIS A 174 6.36 -15.37 2.59
N GLY A 175 5.70 -15.63 1.45
CA GLY A 175 4.66 -16.64 1.29
C GLY A 175 3.27 -16.16 1.72
N LEU A 176 2.23 -16.89 1.27
CA LEU A 176 0.81 -16.56 1.51
C LEU A 176 0.41 -16.58 2.98
N ALA A 177 1.04 -17.43 3.79
CA ALA A 177 0.66 -17.62 5.19
C ALA A 177 1.24 -16.54 6.13
N LYS A 178 2.18 -15.71 5.66
CA LYS A 178 2.81 -14.69 6.50
C LYS A 178 1.87 -13.48 6.61
N PRO A 179 1.47 -13.04 7.82
CA PRO A 179 0.66 -11.85 7.97
C PRO A 179 1.39 -10.60 7.49
N LEU A 180 0.67 -9.67 6.88
CA LEU A 180 1.21 -8.38 6.46
C LEU A 180 1.63 -7.58 7.70
N PRO A 181 2.85 -7.00 7.74
CA PRO A 181 3.27 -6.21 8.88
C PRO A 181 2.43 -4.92 8.97
N PRO A 182 2.03 -4.50 10.18
CA PRO A 182 1.22 -3.30 10.37
C PRO A 182 2.01 -2.05 9.98
N ILE A 183 1.33 -1.09 9.33
CA ILE A 183 1.89 0.23 8.98
C ILE A 183 1.33 1.36 9.84
N GLU A 184 0.33 1.08 10.67
CA GLU A 184 -0.19 2.05 11.62
C GLU A 184 0.76 2.19 12.80
N VAL A 185 1.28 3.39 13.01
CA VAL A 185 1.84 3.76 14.29
C VAL A 185 0.66 4.14 15.16
N LYS A 186 0.26 3.25 16.09
CA LYS A 186 -0.75 3.58 17.10
C LYS A 186 -0.34 4.93 17.70
N PRO A 187 -1.22 5.94 17.72
CA PRO A 187 -0.93 7.18 18.42
C PRO A 187 -0.52 6.78 19.83
N GLN A 188 0.71 7.07 20.23
CA GLN A 188 1.04 7.05 21.64
C GLN A 188 0.11 8.08 22.24
N HIS A 189 -0.97 7.63 22.89
CA HIS A 189 -1.90 8.52 23.55
C HIS A 189 -1.05 9.49 24.36
N PRO A 190 -1.04 10.79 24.04
CA PRO A 190 -0.38 11.73 24.93
C PRO A 190 -1.10 11.53 26.26
N CYS A 191 -0.38 11.06 27.28
CA CYS A 191 -0.82 11.21 28.64
C CYS A 191 -0.99 12.72 28.82
N HIS A 192 -2.21 13.23 28.59
CA HIS A 192 -2.60 14.52 29.09
C HIS A 192 -2.54 14.34 30.59
N SER A 193 -1.42 14.74 31.18
CA SER A 193 -1.31 15.05 32.59
C SER A 193 -2.36 16.11 32.87
N LYS A 194 -3.58 15.66 33.16
CA LYS A 194 -4.51 16.48 33.93
C LYS A 194 -3.76 16.77 35.23
N SER A 195 -3.78 18.04 35.60
CA SER A 195 -3.16 18.68 36.76
C SER A 195 -3.57 18.10 38.12
N ASP A 196 -4.07 16.87 38.18
CA ASP A 196 -4.76 16.30 39.34
C ASP A 196 -3.92 15.23 40.05
N GLY A 197 -2.62 15.14 39.76
CA GLY A 197 -1.67 14.36 40.58
C GLY A 197 -1.94 12.85 40.67
N LYS A 198 -2.65 12.26 39.69
CA LYS A 198 -2.79 10.81 39.61
C LYS A 198 -1.70 10.22 38.72
N ASP A 199 -0.79 9.54 39.39
CA ASP A 199 0.35 8.82 38.87
C ASP A 199 -0.09 7.76 37.85
N CYS A 200 0.38 7.86 36.61
CA CYS A 200 0.25 6.82 35.60
C CYS A 200 1.40 5.83 35.74
N SER A 201 1.38 5.04 36.82
CA SER A 201 2.24 3.86 36.91
C SER A 201 1.67 2.75 36.03
N LEU A 202 2.40 2.46 34.95
CA LEU A 202 2.19 1.33 34.05
C LEU A 202 2.23 0.00 34.83
N GLN A 203 1.24 -0.87 34.59
CA GLN A 203 1.39 -2.32 34.72
C GLN A 203 1.49 -2.93 33.32
#